data_AF-G3I151-F1
#
_entry.id   AF-G3I151-F1
#
_cell.length_a   1.000
_cell.length_b   1.000
_cell.length_c   1.000
_cell.angle_alpha   90.00
_cell.angle_beta   90.00
_cell.angle_gamma   90.00
#
_symmetry.space_group_name_H-M   'P 1'
#
loop_
_entity.id
_entity.type
_entity.pdbx_description
1 polymer ?
#
loop_
_entity_poly.entity_id
_entity_poly.type
_entity_poly.pdbx_seq_one_letter_code
_entity_poly.pdbx_strand_id
1 'polypeptide(L)'
;MDRISSEQLNPSIYVGLRLSSLQAGTKEDLYLHSLKLNYQQCLLGSASSNDNSDCQTKFSAGHLALYLLALRANCEFVQSRKGDRLVSQLKWFLEDEKKAIGHNHEGHPHSSYYQYSLSILALCVHQKRVHDSVVGKLLYAIEHDHHVRQGHLSVDTEAMAGLAFTCLERFVFNPDLRPRITMAIDKVREKILKAQTPEGNFGNIYSTPLALQFLMTSPASGVELGTACIKARASLQASIQDGAFQNPLMISQLLPVLNQKTYLDLDFPDCQAPRVMLVPAVEDSSPAHIPEVISVTLKVSSVLPPYKQTISVLAGSSLEDVLKMAQNIGGFTYRTQPSLSGPYLTSVLRKEVGDREFWQLLRDPDTPLLQGIADYKPQNGETIELRLVSW
;
A
#
# COMPACT_ATOMS: atom_id res chain seq x y z
N MET A 1 -12.47 -13.87 0.19
CA MET A 1 -11.44 -14.31 1.17
C MET A 1 -11.08 -15.79 1.02
N ASP A 2 -11.42 -16.44 -0.09
CA ASP A 2 -11.15 -17.88 -0.28
C ASP A 2 -9.70 -18.17 -0.76
N ARG A 3 -8.98 -17.13 -1.18
CA ARG A 3 -7.56 -17.19 -1.54
C ARG A 3 -6.68 -17.17 -0.28
N ILE A 4 -6.31 -18.34 0.21
CA ILE A 4 -5.56 -18.55 1.45
C ILE A 4 -4.12 -19.06 1.25
N SER A 5 -3.62 -19.07 0.01
CA SER A 5 -2.21 -19.40 -0.24
C SER A 5 -1.28 -18.31 0.33
N SER A 6 -0.06 -18.70 0.73
CA SER A 6 0.92 -17.80 1.37
C SER A 6 1.14 -16.49 0.61
N GLU A 7 1.21 -16.56 -0.72
CA GLU A 7 1.46 -15.39 -1.59
C GLU A 7 0.23 -14.50 -1.80
N GLN A 8 -0.97 -15.00 -1.48
CA GLN A 8 -2.25 -14.29 -1.67
C GLN A 8 -2.85 -13.78 -0.36
N LEU A 9 -2.30 -14.20 0.78
CA LEU A 9 -2.68 -13.69 2.09
C LEU A 9 -2.29 -12.21 2.20
N ASN A 10 -3.28 -11.38 2.50
CA ASN A 10 -3.14 -9.93 2.56
C ASN A 10 -3.80 -9.40 3.84
N PRO A 11 -3.01 -9.04 4.86
CA PRO A 11 -3.56 -8.50 6.10
C PRO A 11 -4.32 -7.18 5.91
N SER A 12 -4.00 -6.39 4.88
CA SER A 12 -4.72 -5.14 4.63
C SER A 12 -6.16 -5.40 4.21
N ILE A 13 -6.45 -6.45 3.43
CA ILE A 13 -7.82 -6.83 3.08
C ILE A 13 -8.63 -7.14 4.34
N TYR A 14 -8.03 -7.88 5.28
CA TYR A 14 -8.67 -8.17 6.56
C TYR A 14 -8.97 -6.90 7.36
N VAL A 15 -7.96 -6.02 7.52
CA VAL A 15 -8.13 -4.72 8.20
C VAL A 15 -9.22 -3.88 7.55
N GLY A 16 -9.18 -3.74 6.22
CA GLY A 16 -10.14 -2.96 5.46
C GLY A 16 -11.57 -3.43 5.67
N LEU A 17 -11.81 -4.74 5.63
CA LEU A 17 -13.15 -5.28 5.85
C LEU A 17 -13.61 -5.13 7.31
N ARG A 18 -12.72 -5.35 8.29
CA ARG A 18 -13.04 -5.18 9.72
C ARG A 18 -13.37 -3.74 10.10
N LEU A 19 -12.77 -2.77 9.41
CA LEU A 19 -13.08 -1.35 9.59
C LEU A 19 -14.25 -0.88 8.71
N SER A 20 -14.74 -1.70 7.79
CA SER A 20 -15.89 -1.37 6.93
C SER A 20 -17.24 -1.62 7.63
N SER A 21 -18.32 -1.22 6.96
CA SER A 21 -19.70 -1.57 7.31
C SER A 21 -20.12 -2.96 6.84
N LEU A 22 -19.20 -3.73 6.24
CA LEU A 22 -19.43 -5.01 5.58
C LEU A 22 -18.68 -6.15 6.30
N GLN A 23 -19.19 -7.38 6.20
CA GLN A 23 -18.54 -8.58 6.74
C GLN A 23 -18.66 -9.79 5.82
N ALA A 24 -17.72 -10.72 5.92
CA ALA A 24 -17.70 -11.98 5.17
C ALA A 24 -17.99 -13.22 6.03
N GLY A 25 -18.58 -13.03 7.22
CA GLY A 25 -18.93 -14.11 8.16
C GLY A 25 -17.73 -14.95 8.58
N THR A 26 -17.92 -16.27 8.67
CA THR A 26 -16.90 -17.23 9.15
C THR A 26 -15.62 -17.26 8.31
N LYS A 27 -15.65 -16.74 7.07
CA LYS A 27 -14.46 -16.59 6.24
C LYS A 27 -13.43 -15.64 6.86
N GLU A 28 -13.87 -14.65 7.63
CA GLU A 28 -12.96 -13.72 8.33
C GLU A 28 -12.09 -14.45 9.36
N ASP A 29 -12.69 -15.31 10.18
CA ASP A 29 -11.98 -16.06 11.22
C ASP A 29 -10.97 -17.02 10.62
N LEU A 30 -11.36 -17.75 9.57
CA LEU A 30 -10.47 -18.63 8.83
C LEU A 30 -9.32 -17.85 8.19
N TYR A 31 -9.60 -16.69 7.60
CA TYR A 31 -8.59 -15.85 6.97
C TYR A 31 -7.58 -15.32 8.00
N LEU A 32 -8.04 -14.83 9.15
CA LEU A 32 -7.16 -14.40 10.23
C LEU A 32 -6.35 -15.58 10.81
N HIS A 33 -6.96 -16.76 10.94
CA HIS A 33 -6.24 -17.96 11.37
C HIS A 33 -5.10 -18.30 10.42
N SER A 34 -5.35 -18.29 9.11
CA SER A 34 -4.33 -18.50 8.08
C SER A 34 -3.24 -17.43 8.12
N LEU A 35 -3.59 -16.16 8.34
CA LEU A 35 -2.62 -15.08 8.57
C LEU A 35 -1.74 -15.37 9.79
N LYS A 36 -2.33 -15.74 10.93
CA LYS A 36 -1.58 -16.07 12.16
C LYS A 36 -0.64 -17.25 11.94
N LEU A 37 -1.11 -18.30 11.30
CA LEU A 37 -0.32 -19.50 11.02
C LEU A 37 0.89 -19.15 10.15
N ASN A 38 0.62 -18.51 9.02
CA ASN A 38 1.63 -18.20 8.02
C ASN A 38 2.70 -17.22 8.56
N TYR A 39 2.28 -16.08 9.11
CA TYR A 39 3.22 -15.08 9.62
C TYR A 39 4.04 -15.60 10.81
N GLN A 40 3.43 -16.36 11.73
CA GLN A 40 4.18 -16.90 12.86
C GLN A 40 5.13 -18.02 12.45
N GLN A 41 4.75 -18.90 11.54
CA GLN A 41 5.62 -19.98 11.06
C GLN A 41 6.81 -19.41 10.27
N CYS A 42 6.56 -18.50 9.34
CA CYS A 42 7.60 -17.97 8.46
C CYS A 42 8.54 -16.97 9.14
N LEU A 43 8.05 -16.16 10.08
CA LEU A 43 8.89 -15.18 10.76
C LEU A 43 9.57 -15.71 12.02
N LEU A 44 9.02 -16.76 12.65
CA LEU A 44 9.55 -17.29 13.92
C LEU A 44 10.18 -18.68 13.80
N GLY A 45 10.10 -19.30 12.62
CA GLY A 45 10.72 -20.58 12.27
C GLY A 45 12.21 -20.63 12.61
N SER A 46 12.68 -21.83 12.97
CA SER A 46 14.04 -22.06 13.48
C SER A 46 15.12 -21.77 12.43
N ALA A 47 16.23 -21.17 12.85
CA ALA A 47 17.48 -21.08 12.08
C ALA A 47 18.24 -22.43 11.94
N SER A 48 17.67 -23.55 12.42
CA SER A 48 18.35 -24.85 12.52
C SER A 48 17.73 -26.00 11.73
N SER A 49 16.80 -25.78 10.80
CA SER A 49 16.27 -26.86 9.95
C SER A 49 16.86 -26.77 8.55
N ASN A 50 17.64 -27.78 8.17
CA ASN A 50 18.05 -28.12 6.81
C ASN A 50 17.05 -27.61 5.75
N ASP A 51 17.48 -26.64 4.93
CA ASP A 51 17.09 -26.24 3.56
C ASP A 51 15.75 -26.70 2.94
N ASN A 52 14.68 -26.88 3.72
CA ASN A 52 13.32 -27.16 3.24
C ASN A 52 12.28 -26.48 4.16
N SER A 53 12.49 -25.21 4.52
CA SER A 53 11.39 -24.45 5.13
C SER A 53 10.35 -24.11 4.05
N ASP A 54 9.14 -24.65 4.21
CA ASP A 54 7.94 -24.42 3.38
C ASP A 54 7.53 -22.93 3.20
N CYS A 55 8.29 -21.99 3.74
CA CYS A 55 8.06 -20.56 3.60
C CYS A 55 8.80 -20.02 2.38
N GLN A 56 8.17 -20.20 1.21
CA GLN A 56 8.64 -19.63 -0.06
C GLN A 56 8.58 -18.09 -0.07
N THR A 57 7.77 -17.47 0.80
CA THR A 57 7.54 -16.02 0.84
C THR A 57 8.38 -15.35 1.94
N LYS A 58 9.35 -14.51 1.56
CA LYS A 58 10.02 -13.59 2.51
C LYS A 58 9.11 -12.40 2.80
N PHE A 59 8.64 -12.26 4.03
CA PHE A 59 7.82 -11.12 4.45
C PHE A 59 8.66 -9.86 4.69
N SER A 60 8.26 -8.74 4.09
CA SER A 60 8.83 -7.44 4.43
C SER A 60 8.31 -6.95 5.79
N ALA A 61 8.99 -5.97 6.38
CA ALA A 61 8.52 -5.34 7.61
C ALA A 61 7.15 -4.66 7.43
N GLY A 62 6.85 -4.10 6.26
CA GLY A 62 5.51 -3.59 5.94
C GLY A 62 4.42 -4.66 5.99
N HIS A 63 4.72 -5.90 5.57
CA HIS A 63 3.77 -7.03 5.72
C HIS A 63 3.53 -7.34 7.20
N LEU A 64 4.60 -7.39 8.00
CA LEU A 64 4.49 -7.63 9.44
C LEU A 64 3.70 -6.52 10.16
N ALA A 65 3.95 -5.25 9.80
CA ALA A 65 3.21 -4.12 10.34
C ALA A 65 1.70 -4.20 10.04
N LEU A 66 1.32 -4.53 8.79
CA LEU A 66 -0.08 -4.74 8.41
C LEU A 66 -0.69 -5.96 9.12
N TYR A 67 0.08 -7.03 9.33
CA TYR A 67 -0.37 -8.17 10.15
C TYR A 67 -0.65 -7.76 11.60
N LEU A 68 0.18 -6.91 12.19
CA LEU A 68 -0.10 -6.33 13.50
C LEU A 68 -1.40 -5.50 13.49
N LEU A 69 -1.64 -4.69 12.45
CA LEU A 69 -2.93 -4.00 12.30
C LEU A 69 -4.11 -4.99 12.21
N ALA A 70 -3.94 -6.12 11.51
CA ALA A 70 -4.96 -7.16 11.43
C ALA A 70 -5.29 -7.80 12.79
N LEU A 71 -4.30 -7.97 13.66
CA LEU A 71 -4.55 -8.41 15.04
C LEU A 71 -5.39 -7.38 15.81
N ARG A 72 -5.07 -6.08 15.72
CA ARG A 72 -5.89 -5.03 16.34
C ARG A 72 -7.30 -5.00 15.75
N ALA A 73 -7.46 -5.24 14.46
CA ALA A 73 -8.76 -5.28 13.82
C ALA A 73 -9.66 -6.40 14.39
N ASN A 74 -9.07 -7.43 15.01
CA ASN A 74 -9.77 -8.45 15.79
C ASN A 74 -9.78 -8.19 17.31
N CYS A 75 -9.54 -6.95 17.74
CA CYS A 75 -9.45 -6.55 19.14
C CYS A 75 -8.34 -7.28 19.93
N GLU A 76 -7.35 -7.85 19.25
CA GLU A 76 -6.24 -8.55 19.88
C GLU A 76 -5.01 -7.65 20.02
N PHE A 77 -4.33 -7.75 21.15
CA PHE A 77 -2.95 -7.25 21.27
C PHE A 77 -1.97 -8.35 20.88
N VAL A 78 -0.84 -7.94 20.32
CA VAL A 78 0.30 -8.84 20.11
C VAL A 78 0.87 -9.21 21.49
N GLN A 79 0.63 -10.46 21.88
CA GLN A 79 0.98 -11.01 23.18
C GLN A 79 1.68 -12.37 23.00
N SER A 80 2.14 -12.97 24.11
CA SER A 80 2.95 -14.20 24.18
C SER A 80 4.39 -14.05 23.70
N ARG A 81 5.23 -15.05 24.02
CA ARG A 81 6.63 -15.13 23.57
C ARG A 81 6.78 -15.01 22.05
N LYS A 82 5.83 -15.56 21.27
CA LYS A 82 5.82 -15.43 19.81
C LYS A 82 5.56 -13.99 19.39
N GLY A 83 4.58 -13.33 20.01
CA GLY A 83 4.27 -11.93 19.78
C GLY A 83 5.43 -11.00 20.13
N ASP A 84 6.12 -11.23 21.26
CA ASP A 84 7.26 -10.43 21.67
C ASP A 84 8.44 -10.51 20.68
N ARG A 85 8.63 -11.67 20.04
CA ARG A 85 9.60 -11.84 18.96
C ARG A 85 9.21 -11.05 17.71
N LEU A 86 7.94 -11.05 17.32
CA LEU A 86 7.45 -10.26 16.18
C LEU A 86 7.60 -8.75 16.43
N VAL A 87 7.27 -8.28 17.64
CA VAL A 87 7.50 -6.88 18.04
C VAL A 87 8.99 -6.54 17.99
N SER A 88 9.85 -7.43 18.50
CA SER A 88 11.30 -7.25 18.43
C SER A 88 11.79 -7.15 16.99
N GLN A 89 11.33 -8.01 16.09
CA GLN A 89 11.69 -7.96 14.66
C GLN A 89 11.30 -6.63 14.02
N LEU A 90 10.09 -6.14 14.27
CA LEU A 90 9.63 -4.87 13.71
C LEU A 90 10.41 -3.67 14.28
N LYS A 91 10.79 -3.71 15.56
CA LYS A 91 11.70 -2.71 16.16
C LYS A 91 13.10 -2.77 15.57
N TRP A 92 13.64 -3.97 15.36
CA TRP A 92 14.95 -4.17 14.72
C TRP A 92 14.97 -3.63 13.30
N PHE A 93 13.90 -3.84 12.53
CA PHE A 93 13.73 -3.22 11.22
C PHE A 93 13.82 -1.69 11.30
N LEU A 94 13.07 -1.06 12.22
CA LEU A 94 13.12 0.39 12.39
C LEU A 94 14.51 0.91 12.79
N GLU A 95 15.24 0.15 13.62
CA GLU A 95 16.61 0.48 14.01
C GLU A 95 17.61 0.34 12.85
N ASP A 96 17.42 -0.65 11.98
CA ASP A 96 18.23 -0.85 10.77
C ASP A 96 17.99 0.26 9.75
N GLU A 97 16.72 0.58 9.47
CA GLU A 97 16.33 1.70 8.62
C GLU A 97 16.86 3.04 9.17
N LYS A 98 16.82 3.23 10.50
CA LYS A 98 17.41 4.40 11.15
C LYS A 98 18.92 4.51 10.90
N LYS A 99 19.65 3.38 10.90
CA LYS A 99 21.08 3.35 10.57
C LYS A 99 21.33 3.64 9.09
N ALA A 100 20.50 3.11 8.20
CA ALA A 100 20.56 3.37 6.76
C ALA A 100 20.36 4.86 6.42
N ILE A 101 19.46 5.55 7.14
CA ILE A 101 19.29 7.01 7.04
C ILE A 101 20.52 7.77 7.56
N GLY A 102 21.22 7.21 8.54
CA GLY A 102 22.45 7.77 9.11
C GLY A 102 22.23 8.95 10.04
N HIS A 103 23.31 9.40 10.69
CA HIS A 103 23.26 10.52 11.65
C HIS A 103 23.00 11.87 10.96
N ASN A 104 23.58 12.07 9.78
CA ASN A 104 23.47 13.32 9.01
C ASN A 104 22.21 13.39 8.15
N HIS A 105 21.39 12.33 8.14
CA HIS A 105 20.18 12.22 7.30
C HIS A 105 20.45 12.24 5.78
N GLU A 106 21.69 12.02 5.35
CA GLU A 106 22.03 11.94 3.91
C GLU A 106 21.68 10.57 3.30
N GLY A 107 21.43 9.57 4.14
CA GLY A 107 21.02 8.24 3.71
C GLY A 107 19.51 8.14 3.51
N HIS A 108 19.07 7.03 2.92
CA HIS A 108 17.66 6.73 2.72
C HIS A 108 17.31 5.38 3.34
N PRO A 109 16.05 5.18 3.75
CA PRO A 109 15.61 3.87 4.15
C PRO A 109 15.81 2.86 3.01
N HIS A 110 16.21 1.63 3.33
CA HIS A 110 16.32 0.50 2.41
C HIS A 110 14.95 0.18 1.79
N SER A 111 13.87 0.38 2.55
CA SER A 111 12.50 0.28 2.07
C SER A 111 11.95 1.64 1.62
N SER A 112 11.16 2.30 2.47
CA SER A 112 10.52 3.60 2.21
C SER A 112 10.09 4.24 3.53
N TYR A 113 9.92 5.57 3.53
CA TYR A 113 9.32 6.28 4.65
C TYR A 113 7.86 5.86 4.91
N TYR A 114 7.15 5.32 3.89
CA TYR A 114 5.83 4.71 4.07
C TYR A 114 5.90 3.49 5.00
N GLN A 115 6.78 2.52 4.72
CA GLN A 115 6.93 1.33 5.56
C GLN A 115 7.50 1.67 6.95
N TYR A 116 8.37 2.67 7.03
CA TYR A 116 8.87 3.22 8.31
C TYR A 116 7.71 3.75 9.16
N SER A 117 6.87 4.59 8.58
CA SER A 117 5.69 5.19 9.24
C SER A 117 4.67 4.14 9.65
N LEU A 118 4.33 3.22 8.74
CA LEU A 118 3.42 2.11 8.99
C LEU A 118 3.90 1.21 10.14
N SER A 119 5.20 0.98 10.25
CA SER A 119 5.79 0.17 11.32
C SER A 119 5.70 0.87 12.69
N ILE A 120 5.90 2.20 12.74
CA ILE A 120 5.69 2.99 13.95
C ILE A 120 4.21 2.95 14.35
N LEU A 121 3.29 3.18 13.40
CA LEU A 121 1.85 3.10 13.63
C LEU A 121 1.44 1.74 14.18
N ALA A 122 1.87 0.65 13.54
CA ALA A 122 1.57 -0.71 13.97
C ALA A 122 2.06 -1.02 15.40
N LEU A 123 3.25 -0.55 15.78
CA LEU A 123 3.73 -0.69 17.16
C LEU A 123 2.91 0.18 18.13
N CYS A 124 2.58 1.40 17.73
CA CYS A 124 1.83 2.36 18.54
C CYS A 124 0.43 1.86 18.90
N VAL A 125 -0.36 1.35 17.94
CA VAL A 125 -1.71 0.80 18.20
C VAL A 125 -1.69 -0.46 19.08
N HIS A 126 -0.52 -1.13 19.18
CA HIS A 126 -0.25 -2.24 20.09
C HIS A 126 0.36 -1.79 21.43
N GLN A 127 0.41 -0.48 21.68
CA GLN A 127 1.01 0.16 22.85
C GLN A 127 2.49 -0.21 23.06
N LYS A 128 3.23 -0.44 21.97
CA LYS A 128 4.66 -0.73 21.99
C LYS A 128 5.44 0.52 21.59
N ARG A 129 6.21 1.06 22.53
CA ARG A 129 7.03 2.26 22.31
C ARG A 129 8.27 1.97 21.47
N VAL A 130 8.64 2.94 20.64
CA VAL A 130 9.94 3.01 19.95
C VAL A 130 10.77 4.13 20.55
N HIS A 131 12.09 4.08 20.37
CA HIS A 131 13.00 5.09 20.91
C HIS A 131 12.84 6.43 20.19
N ASP A 132 13.09 7.55 20.89
CA ASP A 132 12.96 8.91 20.35
C ASP A 132 13.77 9.12 19.07
N SER A 133 14.95 8.50 18.99
CA SER A 133 15.80 8.60 17.80
C SER A 133 15.22 7.94 16.54
N VAL A 134 14.30 6.97 16.68
CA VAL A 134 13.53 6.39 15.57
C VAL A 134 12.48 7.39 15.09
N VAL A 135 11.67 7.91 16.02
CA VAL A 135 10.65 8.94 15.70
C VAL A 135 11.30 10.19 15.11
N GLY A 136 12.46 10.58 15.62
CA GLY A 136 13.25 11.71 15.15
C GLY A 136 13.62 11.64 13.66
N LYS A 137 13.83 10.44 13.08
CA LYS A 137 14.10 10.30 11.64
C LYS A 137 12.86 10.61 10.80
N LEU A 138 11.69 10.14 11.24
CA LEU A 138 10.45 10.44 10.55
C LEU A 138 10.09 11.92 10.67
N LEU A 139 10.26 12.50 11.86
CA LEU A 139 10.09 13.96 12.07
C LEU A 139 10.98 14.75 11.13
N TYR A 140 12.28 14.43 11.09
CA TYR A 140 13.22 15.12 10.20
C TYR A 140 12.77 15.03 8.73
N ALA A 141 12.31 13.86 8.30
CA ALA A 141 11.86 13.65 6.93
C ALA A 141 10.65 14.49 6.54
N ILE A 142 9.71 14.74 7.47
CA ILE A 142 8.57 15.63 7.24
C ILE A 142 8.98 17.11 7.37
N GLU A 143 9.83 17.44 8.33
CA GLU A 143 10.33 18.79 8.60
C GLU A 143 11.17 19.35 7.44
N HIS A 144 11.97 18.52 6.77
CA HIS A 144 12.93 18.95 5.75
C HIS A 144 12.62 18.40 4.35
N ASP A 145 11.43 17.85 4.14
CA ASP A 145 11.00 17.32 2.84
C ASP A 145 11.94 16.23 2.29
N HIS A 146 12.67 15.53 3.17
CA HIS A 146 13.70 14.56 2.80
C HIS A 146 13.15 13.30 2.10
N HIS A 147 11.83 13.09 2.18
CA HIS A 147 11.14 12.02 1.48
C HIS A 147 10.57 12.45 0.12
N VAL A 148 10.62 13.75 -0.21
CA VAL A 148 10.27 14.28 -1.53
C VAL A 148 11.40 13.93 -2.49
N ARG A 149 11.07 13.20 -3.56
CA ARG A 149 12.06 12.76 -4.56
C ARG A 149 11.71 13.36 -5.91
N GLN A 150 12.72 13.92 -6.58
CA GLN A 150 12.56 14.56 -7.91
C GLN A 150 11.42 15.59 -7.96
N GLY A 151 11.15 16.29 -6.84
CA GLY A 151 10.06 17.26 -6.73
C GLY A 151 8.66 16.67 -6.55
N HIS A 152 8.52 15.33 -6.49
CA HIS A 152 7.24 14.66 -6.28
C HIS A 152 7.05 14.28 -4.80
N LEU A 153 6.04 14.88 -4.19
CA LEU A 153 5.54 14.52 -2.86
C LEU A 153 4.66 13.26 -2.95
N SER A 154 4.95 12.24 -2.15
CA SER A 154 4.06 11.09 -2.00
C SER A 154 3.01 11.37 -0.92
N VAL A 155 1.77 11.64 -1.34
CA VAL A 155 0.63 11.84 -0.43
C VAL A 155 0.42 10.62 0.47
N ASP A 156 0.63 9.40 -0.04
CA ASP A 156 0.53 8.17 0.75
C ASP A 156 1.54 8.12 1.90
N THR A 157 2.77 8.55 1.66
CA THR A 157 3.83 8.60 2.68
C THR A 157 3.50 9.64 3.74
N GLU A 158 3.09 10.83 3.31
CA GLU A 158 2.65 11.91 4.21
C GLU A 158 1.47 11.46 5.08
N ALA A 159 0.42 10.88 4.49
CA ALA A 159 -0.74 10.42 5.22
C ALA A 159 -0.40 9.31 6.23
N MET A 160 0.45 8.34 5.85
CA MET A 160 0.89 7.29 6.77
C MET A 160 1.75 7.85 7.92
N ALA A 161 2.62 8.82 7.64
CA ALA A 161 3.41 9.51 8.67
C ALA A 161 2.50 10.29 9.64
N GLY A 162 1.51 11.01 9.09
CA GLY A 162 0.48 11.70 9.87
C GLY A 162 -0.30 10.76 10.79
N LEU A 163 -0.75 9.61 10.30
CA LEU A 163 -1.40 8.60 11.12
C LEU A 163 -0.48 8.10 12.24
N ALA A 164 0.79 7.80 11.94
CA ALA A 164 1.75 7.38 12.96
C ALA A 164 1.94 8.45 14.06
N PHE A 165 2.12 9.72 13.68
CA PHE A 165 2.26 10.83 14.62
C PHE A 165 1.02 11.03 15.47
N THR A 166 -0.17 11.00 14.87
CA THR A 166 -1.43 11.14 15.62
C THR A 166 -1.59 10.01 16.64
N CYS A 167 -1.19 8.78 16.31
CA CYS A 167 -1.19 7.68 17.29
C CYS A 167 -0.24 7.97 18.46
N LEU A 168 1.00 8.39 18.17
CA LEU A 168 1.99 8.71 19.21
C LEU A 168 1.50 9.84 20.13
N GLU A 169 0.86 10.86 19.56
CA GLU A 169 0.27 11.97 20.31
C GLU A 169 -0.87 11.51 21.23
N ARG A 170 -1.80 10.67 20.73
CA ARG A 170 -2.94 10.14 21.50
C ARG A 170 -2.50 9.34 22.73
N PHE A 171 -1.47 8.50 22.59
CA PHE A 171 -0.94 7.70 23.69
C PHE A 171 0.15 8.39 24.52
N VAL A 172 0.49 9.65 24.20
CA VAL A 172 1.55 10.42 24.85
C VAL A 172 2.88 9.65 24.84
N PHE A 173 3.18 9.00 23.71
CA PHE A 173 4.46 8.35 23.49
C PHE A 173 5.50 9.36 23.03
N ASN A 174 6.76 9.13 23.40
CA ASN A 174 7.88 10.02 23.10
C ASN A 174 7.60 11.48 23.56
N PRO A 175 7.33 11.69 24.88
CA PRO A 175 6.81 12.96 25.41
C PRO A 175 7.74 14.15 25.14
N ASP A 176 9.05 13.92 25.11
CA ASP A 176 10.06 14.96 24.82
C ASP A 176 9.97 15.48 23.38
N LEU A 177 9.41 14.67 22.47
CA LEU A 177 9.18 15.04 21.08
C LEU A 177 7.77 15.60 20.83
N ARG A 178 6.90 15.66 21.85
CA ARG A 178 5.48 16.03 21.67
C ARG A 178 5.28 17.33 20.89
N PRO A 179 5.96 18.46 21.19
CA PRO A 179 5.77 19.69 20.42
C PRO A 179 6.11 19.52 18.93
N ARG A 180 7.17 18.76 18.62
CA ARG A 180 7.59 18.47 17.24
C ARG A 180 6.60 17.54 16.54
N ILE A 181 6.06 16.56 17.24
CA ILE A 181 5.02 15.66 16.71
C ILE A 181 3.78 16.46 16.34
N THR A 182 3.28 17.34 17.22
CA THR A 182 2.12 18.19 16.94
C THR A 182 2.38 19.08 15.71
N MET A 183 3.54 19.73 15.64
CA MET A 183 3.92 20.54 14.47
C MET A 183 4.03 19.70 13.17
N ALA A 184 4.55 18.48 13.26
CA ALA A 184 4.64 17.58 12.11
C ALA A 184 3.25 17.17 11.60
N ILE A 185 2.29 16.89 12.49
CA ILE A 185 0.89 16.60 12.12
C ILE A 185 0.30 17.77 11.32
N ASP A 186 0.51 19.01 11.78
CA ASP A 186 0.01 20.20 11.08
C ASP A 186 0.70 20.36 9.71
N LYS A 187 2.02 20.15 9.64
CA LYS A 187 2.77 20.22 8.38
C LYS A 187 2.33 19.16 7.38
N VAL A 188 2.10 17.92 7.81
CA VAL A 188 1.55 16.83 6.96
C VAL A 188 0.21 17.27 6.39
N ARG A 189 -0.68 17.84 7.23
CA ARG A 189 -2.00 18.32 6.79
C ARG A 189 -1.89 19.38 5.71
N GLU A 190 -1.07 20.40 5.92
CA GLU A 190 -0.85 21.45 4.94
C GLU A 190 -0.36 20.89 3.60
N LYS A 191 0.59 19.95 3.63
CA LYS A 191 1.14 19.36 2.41
C LYS A 191 0.11 18.54 1.64
N ILE A 192 -0.69 17.73 2.34
CA ILE A 192 -1.76 16.95 1.71
C ILE A 192 -2.80 17.88 1.09
N LEU A 193 -3.21 18.95 1.78
CA LEU A 193 -4.14 19.94 1.25
C LEU A 193 -3.58 20.67 0.02
N LYS A 194 -2.29 21.04 0.05
CA LYS A 194 -1.59 21.64 -1.10
C LYS A 194 -1.48 20.69 -2.29
N ALA A 195 -1.49 19.38 -2.06
CA ALA A 195 -1.45 18.36 -3.10
C ALA A 195 -2.84 18.03 -3.70
N GLN A 196 -3.90 18.76 -3.32
CA GLN A 196 -5.23 18.56 -3.91
C GLN A 196 -5.23 18.97 -5.40
N THR A 197 -5.64 18.05 -6.27
CA THR A 197 -5.76 18.28 -7.71
C THR A 197 -7.01 19.10 -8.05
N PRO A 198 -7.10 19.69 -9.26
CA PRO A 198 -8.31 20.38 -9.71
C PRO A 198 -9.57 19.51 -9.66
N GLU A 199 -9.44 18.20 -9.87
CA GLU A 199 -10.52 17.21 -9.79
C GLU A 199 -10.95 16.92 -8.34
N GLY A 200 -10.21 17.40 -7.35
CA GLY A 200 -10.48 17.24 -5.92
C GLY A 200 -9.75 16.09 -5.24
N ASN A 201 -8.95 15.30 -5.97
CA ASN A 201 -8.17 14.20 -5.40
C ASN A 201 -6.96 14.72 -4.61
N PHE A 202 -6.56 14.05 -3.54
CA PHE A 202 -5.30 14.36 -2.86
C PHE A 202 -4.16 13.58 -3.51
N GLY A 203 -3.33 14.28 -4.30
CA GLY A 203 -2.29 13.67 -5.15
C GLY A 203 -2.90 12.97 -6.37
N ASN A 204 -3.51 11.81 -6.16
CA ASN A 204 -4.27 11.09 -7.19
C ASN A 204 -5.44 10.32 -6.53
N ILE A 205 -6.27 9.69 -7.36
CA ILE A 205 -7.46 8.97 -6.88
C ILE A 205 -7.14 7.83 -5.90
N TYR A 206 -5.99 7.17 -6.04
CA TYR A 206 -5.58 6.03 -5.20
C TYR A 206 -4.89 6.45 -3.90
N SER A 207 -4.27 7.63 -3.85
CA SER A 207 -3.73 8.22 -2.62
C SER A 207 -4.81 8.88 -1.74
N THR A 208 -5.93 9.28 -2.36
CA THR A 208 -7.03 10.01 -1.70
C THR A 208 -7.65 9.24 -0.51
N PRO A 209 -7.89 7.92 -0.56
CA PRO A 209 -8.37 7.17 0.60
C PRO A 209 -7.50 7.32 1.84
N LEU A 210 -6.18 7.14 1.72
CA LEU A 210 -5.28 7.22 2.87
C LEU A 210 -5.14 8.67 3.38
N ALA A 211 -5.12 9.64 2.47
CA ALA A 211 -5.18 11.06 2.82
C ALA A 211 -6.43 11.39 3.65
N LEU A 212 -7.60 10.91 3.22
CA LEU A 212 -8.84 11.10 3.98
C LEU A 212 -8.81 10.39 5.32
N GLN A 213 -8.25 9.17 5.41
CA GLN A 213 -8.08 8.51 6.71
C GLN A 213 -7.29 9.39 7.69
N PHE A 214 -6.23 10.06 7.25
CA PHE A 214 -5.48 10.99 8.10
C PHE A 214 -6.26 12.28 8.38
N LEU A 215 -6.84 12.92 7.36
CA LEU A 215 -7.53 14.20 7.52
C LEU A 215 -8.76 14.10 8.45
N MET A 216 -9.41 12.94 8.50
CA MET A 216 -10.53 12.64 9.41
C MET A 216 -10.13 12.57 10.88
N THR A 217 -8.83 12.44 11.19
CA THR A 217 -8.35 12.36 12.59
C THR A 217 -8.19 13.73 13.22
N SER A 218 -8.25 14.80 12.42
CA SER A 218 -8.01 16.15 12.91
C SER A 218 -9.27 16.72 13.58
N PRO A 219 -9.16 17.24 14.82
CA PRO A 219 -10.23 18.02 15.43
C PRO A 219 -10.34 19.43 14.84
N ALA A 220 -9.40 19.84 13.97
CA ALA A 220 -9.34 21.18 13.42
C ALA A 220 -10.47 21.41 12.40
N SER A 221 -11.54 22.07 12.84
CA SER A 221 -12.67 22.47 12.00
C SER A 221 -12.35 23.75 11.21
N GLY A 222 -11.42 23.65 10.25
CA GLY A 222 -11.13 24.73 9.30
C GLY A 222 -12.07 24.68 8.09
N VAL A 223 -12.59 25.83 7.65
CA VAL A 223 -13.43 25.94 6.44
C VAL A 223 -12.71 25.40 5.20
N GLU A 224 -11.40 25.61 5.12
CA GLU A 224 -10.54 25.10 4.05
C GLU A 224 -10.51 23.56 4.02
N LEU A 225 -10.25 22.92 5.17
CA LEU A 225 -10.25 21.47 5.30
C LEU A 225 -11.61 20.86 4.93
N GLY A 226 -12.70 21.45 5.43
CA GLY A 226 -14.05 21.01 5.11
C GLY A 226 -14.35 21.07 3.60
N THR A 227 -13.97 22.18 2.96
CA THR A 227 -14.14 22.37 1.50
C THR A 227 -13.32 21.37 0.70
N ALA A 228 -12.06 21.15 1.09
CA ALA A 228 -11.17 20.20 0.43
C ALA A 228 -11.72 18.76 0.54
N CYS A 229 -12.18 18.33 1.73
CA CYS A 229 -12.76 17.01 1.92
C CYS A 229 -14.07 16.80 1.14
N ILE A 230 -14.91 17.84 1.00
CA ILE A 230 -16.14 17.76 0.19
C ILE A 230 -15.80 17.52 -1.29
N LYS A 231 -14.79 18.23 -1.83
CA LYS A 231 -14.31 18.01 -3.21
C LYS A 231 -13.76 16.60 -3.40
N ALA A 232 -12.93 16.13 -2.47
CA ALA A 232 -12.37 14.77 -2.51
C ALA A 232 -13.46 13.69 -2.46
N ARG A 233 -14.51 13.89 -1.63
CA ARG A 233 -15.67 13.01 -1.59
C ARG A 233 -16.40 12.94 -2.94
N ALA A 234 -16.63 14.08 -3.59
CA ALA A 234 -17.29 14.13 -4.89
C ALA A 234 -16.46 13.39 -5.96
N SER A 235 -15.15 13.62 -5.97
CA SER A 235 -14.21 12.96 -6.89
C SER A 235 -14.17 11.44 -6.70
N LEU A 236 -14.07 10.98 -5.44
CA LEU A 236 -14.11 9.57 -5.09
C LEU A 236 -15.44 8.92 -5.50
N GLN A 237 -16.57 9.59 -5.25
CA GLN A 237 -17.88 9.05 -5.60
C GLN A 237 -18.01 8.83 -7.11
N ALA A 238 -17.57 9.79 -7.94
CA ALA A 238 -17.57 9.63 -9.39
C ALA A 238 -16.65 8.47 -9.82
N SER A 239 -15.44 8.40 -9.28
CA SER A 239 -14.47 7.35 -9.62
C SER A 239 -14.92 5.94 -9.18
N ILE A 240 -15.67 5.82 -8.08
CA ILE A 240 -16.27 4.55 -7.65
C ILE A 240 -17.36 4.12 -8.65
N GLN A 241 -18.19 5.07 -9.12
CA GLN A 241 -19.22 4.78 -10.14
C GLN A 241 -18.60 4.34 -11.47
N ASP A 242 -17.45 4.91 -11.83
CA ASP A 242 -16.68 4.54 -13.03
C ASP A 242 -15.86 3.24 -12.86
N GLY A 243 -15.92 2.60 -11.69
CA GLY A 243 -15.23 1.33 -11.45
C GLY A 243 -13.72 1.44 -11.30
N ALA A 244 -13.17 2.59 -10.88
CA ALA A 244 -11.72 2.81 -10.74
C ALA A 244 -11.05 1.85 -9.72
N PHE A 245 -11.78 1.46 -8.67
CA PHE A 245 -11.23 0.64 -7.58
C PHE A 245 -11.41 -0.86 -7.85
N GLN A 246 -10.47 -1.45 -8.58
CA GLN A 246 -10.41 -2.90 -8.83
C GLN A 246 -9.39 -3.62 -7.93
N ASN A 247 -8.29 -2.93 -7.60
CA ASN A 247 -7.21 -3.51 -6.83
C ASN A 247 -7.65 -3.79 -5.38
N PRO A 248 -7.52 -5.03 -4.86
CA PRO A 248 -7.98 -5.38 -3.51
C PRO A 248 -7.34 -4.56 -2.37
N LEU A 249 -6.08 -4.14 -2.52
CA LEU A 249 -5.42 -3.28 -1.53
C LEU A 249 -5.98 -1.85 -1.56
N MET A 250 -6.29 -1.32 -2.73
CA MET A 250 -6.91 0.01 -2.85
C MET A 250 -8.31 0.02 -2.27
N ILE A 251 -9.10 -1.05 -2.52
CA ILE A 251 -10.41 -1.24 -1.90
C ILE A 251 -10.27 -1.32 -0.37
N SER A 252 -9.29 -2.06 0.15
CA SER A 252 -9.10 -2.20 1.60
C SER A 252 -8.68 -0.90 2.30
N GLN A 253 -8.06 0.04 1.59
CA GLN A 253 -7.78 1.38 2.10
C GLN A 253 -8.97 2.34 1.99
N LEU A 254 -9.86 2.13 1.01
CA LEU A 254 -11.08 2.92 0.80
C LEU A 254 -12.21 2.55 1.76
N LEU A 255 -12.43 1.26 1.99
CA LEU A 255 -13.53 0.75 2.82
C LEU A 255 -13.63 1.37 4.23
N PRO A 256 -12.52 1.59 4.97
CA PRO A 256 -12.56 2.30 6.24
C PRO A 256 -13.16 3.71 6.10
N VAL A 257 -12.72 4.48 5.10
CA VAL A 257 -13.17 5.87 4.87
C VAL A 257 -14.68 5.92 4.61
N LEU A 258 -15.19 4.97 3.82
CA LEU A 258 -16.62 4.86 3.51
C LEU A 258 -17.48 4.55 4.76
N ASN A 259 -16.88 3.97 5.79
CA ASN A 259 -17.50 3.69 7.09
C ASN A 259 -17.06 4.68 8.18
N GLN A 260 -16.49 5.83 7.79
CA GLN A 260 -15.98 6.86 8.69
C GLN A 260 -14.95 6.34 9.72
N LYS A 261 -14.17 5.33 9.33
CA LYS A 261 -13.07 4.77 10.11
C LYS A 261 -11.71 4.99 9.44
N THR A 262 -10.68 4.86 10.25
CA THR A 262 -9.27 5.09 9.94
C THR A 262 -8.45 3.99 10.61
N TYR A 263 -7.17 3.89 10.26
CA TYR A 263 -6.27 3.00 11.01
C TYR A 263 -6.07 3.38 12.48
N LEU A 264 -6.40 4.61 12.90
CA LEU A 264 -6.36 4.99 14.31
C LEU A 264 -7.54 4.44 15.13
N ASP A 265 -8.62 3.99 14.48
CA ASP A 265 -9.70 3.30 15.18
C ASP A 265 -9.28 1.91 15.67
N LEU A 266 -8.07 1.47 15.31
CA LEU A 266 -7.42 0.26 15.84
C LEU A 266 -6.78 0.47 17.23
N ASP A 267 -6.74 1.72 17.73
CA ASP A 267 -6.35 2.03 19.11
C ASP A 267 -7.34 1.35 20.08
N PHE A 268 -8.64 1.60 19.86
CA PHE A 268 -9.78 1.08 20.62
C PHE A 268 -10.86 0.52 19.68
N PRO A 269 -10.61 -0.62 19.03
CA PRO A 269 -11.50 -1.19 18.02
C PRO A 269 -12.80 -1.70 18.65
N ASP A 270 -13.92 -1.41 18.00
CA ASP A 270 -15.22 -2.01 18.32
C ASP A 270 -15.48 -3.23 17.43
N CYS A 271 -15.21 -4.43 17.97
CA CYS A 271 -15.45 -5.69 17.28
C CYS A 271 -16.89 -6.21 17.40
N GLN A 272 -17.75 -5.53 18.18
CA GLN A 272 -19.16 -5.91 18.37
C GLN A 272 -20.09 -5.08 17.49
N ALA A 273 -19.60 -4.00 16.89
CA ALA A 273 -20.34 -3.20 15.92
C ALA A 273 -20.92 -4.09 14.79
N PRO A 274 -22.25 -4.05 14.54
CA PRO A 274 -22.87 -4.85 13.51
C PRO A 274 -22.41 -4.42 12.12
N ARG A 275 -22.19 -5.40 11.24
CA ARG A 275 -21.79 -5.20 9.83
C ARG A 275 -22.70 -6.01 8.92
N VAL A 276 -22.93 -5.54 7.70
CA VAL A 276 -23.79 -6.19 6.72
C VAL A 276 -23.08 -7.37 6.07
N MET A 277 -23.75 -8.52 6.00
CA MET A 277 -23.21 -9.71 5.34
C MET A 277 -23.05 -9.51 3.83
N LEU A 278 -21.83 -9.72 3.35
CA LEU A 278 -21.53 -9.78 1.92
C LEU A 278 -22.08 -11.07 1.33
N VAL A 279 -22.84 -10.93 0.25
CA VAL A 279 -23.31 -12.03 -0.58
C VAL A 279 -22.55 -11.95 -1.90
N PRO A 280 -22.06 -13.07 -2.46
CA PRO A 280 -21.49 -13.09 -3.80
C PRO A 280 -22.47 -12.46 -4.79
N ALA A 281 -21.98 -11.59 -5.67
CA ALA A 281 -22.81 -11.08 -6.76
C ALA A 281 -23.28 -12.27 -7.61
N VAL A 282 -24.59 -12.29 -7.91
CA VAL A 282 -25.10 -13.18 -8.96
C VAL A 282 -24.57 -12.61 -10.26
N GLU A 283 -23.73 -13.37 -10.97
CA GLU A 283 -23.32 -12.99 -12.32
C GLU A 283 -24.57 -13.02 -13.20
N ASP A 284 -25.13 -11.83 -13.47
CA ASP A 284 -26.08 -11.70 -14.57
C ASP A 284 -25.32 -12.08 -15.83
N SER A 285 -25.83 -13.07 -16.56
CA SER A 285 -25.33 -13.46 -17.86
C SER A 285 -25.49 -12.26 -18.79
N SER A 286 -24.47 -11.40 -18.85
CA SER A 286 -24.38 -10.36 -19.84
C SER A 286 -24.47 -11.02 -21.22
N PRO A 287 -25.18 -10.41 -22.19
CA PRO A 287 -25.24 -10.96 -23.53
C PRO A 287 -23.82 -11.18 -24.02
N ALA A 288 -23.56 -12.34 -24.63
CA ALA A 288 -22.25 -12.74 -25.15
C ALA A 288 -21.71 -11.68 -26.12
N HIS A 289 -21.02 -10.69 -25.57
CA HIS A 289 -20.37 -9.65 -26.34
C HIS A 289 -19.08 -10.27 -26.83
N ILE A 290 -18.95 -10.42 -28.15
CA ILE A 290 -17.70 -10.88 -28.76
C ILE A 290 -16.67 -9.77 -28.47
N PRO A 291 -15.64 -10.03 -27.63
CA PRO A 291 -14.70 -8.98 -27.27
C PRO A 291 -13.94 -8.54 -28.53
N GLU A 292 -13.90 -7.25 -28.80
CA GLU A 292 -13.15 -6.69 -29.92
C GLU A 292 -11.65 -6.98 -29.75
N VAL A 293 -10.92 -7.21 -30.86
CA VAL A 293 -9.46 -7.35 -30.82
C VAL A 293 -8.85 -5.96 -30.86
N ILE A 294 -8.06 -5.62 -29.84
CA ILE A 294 -7.32 -4.36 -29.75
C ILE A 294 -5.83 -4.60 -30.03
N SER A 295 -5.16 -3.56 -30.52
CA SER A 295 -3.71 -3.58 -30.76
C SER A 295 -3.00 -2.61 -29.80
N VAL A 296 -2.05 -3.13 -29.02
CA VAL A 296 -1.29 -2.36 -28.03
C VAL A 296 0.19 -2.43 -28.39
N THR A 297 0.88 -1.30 -28.42
CA THR A 297 2.31 -1.27 -28.69
C THR A 297 3.10 -1.30 -27.39
N LEU A 298 3.87 -2.36 -27.15
CA LEU A 298 4.78 -2.47 -26.02
C LEU A 298 6.16 -1.93 -26.41
N LYS A 299 6.69 -1.01 -25.61
CA LYS A 299 7.98 -0.33 -25.81
C LYS A 299 8.87 -0.50 -24.57
N VAL A 300 10.15 -0.81 -24.75
CA VAL A 300 11.16 -0.82 -23.68
C VAL A 300 12.37 -0.04 -24.16
N SER A 301 12.54 1.18 -23.64
CA SER A 301 13.58 2.11 -24.07
C SER A 301 14.90 1.94 -23.31
N SER A 302 14.83 1.48 -22.05
CA SER A 302 15.97 1.45 -21.12
C SER A 302 16.89 0.23 -21.27
N VAL A 303 16.78 -0.54 -22.35
CA VAL A 303 17.59 -1.74 -22.63
C VAL A 303 18.17 -1.68 -24.04
N LEU A 304 19.27 -2.40 -24.26
CA LEU A 304 19.94 -2.50 -25.56
C LEU A 304 19.95 -3.96 -26.07
N PRO A 305 19.47 -4.23 -27.30
CA PRO A 305 18.76 -3.30 -28.19
C PRO A 305 17.38 -2.89 -27.63
N PRO A 306 16.85 -1.70 -27.97
CA PRO A 306 15.53 -1.30 -27.54
C PRO A 306 14.47 -2.26 -28.13
N TYR A 307 13.41 -2.50 -27.37
CA TYR A 307 12.33 -3.38 -27.77
C TYR A 307 11.09 -2.57 -28.13
N LYS A 308 10.46 -2.89 -29.26
CA LYS A 308 9.16 -2.35 -29.66
C LYS A 308 8.40 -3.39 -30.45
N GLN A 309 7.21 -3.76 -29.98
CA GLN A 309 6.35 -4.71 -30.70
C GLN A 309 4.88 -4.40 -30.44
N THR A 310 4.07 -4.51 -31.49
CA THR A 310 2.62 -4.42 -31.38
C THR A 310 2.03 -5.79 -31.11
N ILE A 311 1.18 -5.87 -30.09
CA ILE A 311 0.57 -7.09 -29.58
C ILE A 311 -0.94 -6.95 -29.72
N SER A 312 -1.59 -7.93 -30.33
CA SER A 312 -3.05 -7.98 -30.44
C SER A 312 -3.63 -8.85 -29.32
N VAL A 313 -4.58 -8.29 -28.57
CA VAL A 313 -5.27 -8.95 -27.45
C VAL A 313 -6.76 -8.63 -27.48
N LEU A 314 -7.57 -9.33 -26.69
CA LEU A 314 -8.99 -9.01 -26.54
C LEU A 314 -9.18 -7.73 -25.71
N ALA A 315 -10.16 -6.92 -26.06
CA ALA A 315 -10.56 -5.75 -25.29
C ALA A 315 -10.86 -6.13 -23.84
N GLY A 316 -10.35 -5.34 -22.90
CA GLY A 316 -10.46 -5.61 -21.47
C GLY A 316 -9.38 -6.52 -20.88
N SER A 317 -8.45 -7.03 -21.69
CA SER A 317 -7.22 -7.71 -21.22
C SER A 317 -6.38 -6.75 -20.37
N SER A 318 -5.74 -7.28 -19.34
CA SER A 318 -4.81 -6.51 -18.50
C SER A 318 -3.49 -6.27 -19.24
N LEU A 319 -2.69 -5.31 -18.77
CA LEU A 319 -1.32 -5.13 -19.26
C LEU A 319 -0.48 -6.40 -19.00
N GLU A 320 -0.72 -7.13 -17.91
CA GLU A 320 -0.06 -8.41 -17.65
C GLU A 320 -0.37 -9.44 -18.75
N ASP A 321 -1.60 -9.48 -19.26
CA ASP A 321 -1.97 -10.36 -20.38
C ASP A 321 -1.24 -9.97 -21.68
N VAL A 322 -1.05 -8.67 -21.91
CA VAL A 322 -0.20 -8.16 -23.01
C VAL A 322 1.25 -8.62 -22.85
N LEU A 323 1.81 -8.56 -21.63
CA LEU A 323 3.18 -9.04 -21.35
C LEU A 323 3.31 -10.56 -21.54
N LYS A 324 2.32 -11.34 -21.09
CA LYS A 324 2.26 -12.81 -21.32
C LYS A 324 2.19 -13.13 -22.81
N MET A 325 1.36 -12.40 -23.55
CA MET A 325 1.22 -12.60 -24.99
C MET A 325 2.52 -12.26 -25.73
N ALA A 326 3.18 -11.15 -25.38
CA ALA A 326 4.50 -10.79 -25.92
C ALA A 326 5.55 -11.88 -25.64
N GLN A 327 5.54 -12.45 -24.42
CA GLN A 327 6.44 -13.54 -24.05
C GLN A 327 6.17 -14.82 -24.87
N ASN A 328 4.90 -15.12 -25.16
CA ASN A 328 4.49 -16.28 -25.96
C ASN A 328 4.85 -16.13 -27.45
N ILE A 329 4.73 -14.93 -28.02
CA ILE A 329 5.17 -14.65 -29.40
C ILE A 329 6.69 -14.79 -29.55
N GLY A 330 7.42 -14.55 -28.46
CA GLY A 330 8.88 -14.66 -28.40
C GLY A 330 9.57 -13.30 -28.55
N GLY A 331 10.83 -13.22 -28.10
CA GLY A 331 11.60 -11.98 -28.10
C GLY A 331 11.34 -11.06 -26.90
N PHE A 332 10.39 -11.41 -26.02
CA PHE A 332 10.11 -10.71 -24.78
C PHE A 332 10.19 -11.64 -23.56
N THR A 333 10.70 -11.15 -22.45
CA THR A 333 10.68 -11.86 -21.16
C THR A 333 10.45 -10.86 -20.05
N TYR A 334 9.71 -11.25 -19.02
CA TYR A 334 9.56 -10.46 -17.81
C TYR A 334 9.47 -11.37 -16.59
N ARG A 335 9.73 -10.80 -15.41
CA ARG A 335 9.52 -11.46 -14.11
C ARG A 335 8.78 -10.53 -13.17
N THR A 336 7.98 -11.13 -12.31
CA THR A 336 7.25 -10.44 -11.26
C THR A 336 7.58 -11.05 -9.90
N GLN A 337 7.34 -10.29 -8.84
CA GLN A 337 7.28 -10.81 -7.48
C GLN A 337 5.88 -10.56 -6.90
N PRO A 338 5.32 -11.49 -6.12
CA PRO A 338 4.09 -11.26 -5.38
C PRO A 338 4.23 -10.06 -4.44
N SER A 339 3.19 -9.24 -4.34
CA SER A 339 3.07 -8.17 -3.36
C SER A 339 1.61 -8.04 -2.90
N LEU A 340 1.37 -7.30 -1.82
CA LEU A 340 0.00 -7.02 -1.36
C LEU A 340 -0.83 -6.25 -2.40
N SER A 341 -0.18 -5.55 -3.33
CA SER A 341 -0.83 -4.84 -4.44
C SER A 341 -0.99 -5.70 -5.69
N GLY A 342 -0.58 -6.97 -5.68
CA GLY A 342 -0.53 -7.84 -6.86
C GLY A 342 0.88 -8.02 -7.41
N PRO A 343 1.03 -8.51 -8.66
CA PRO A 343 2.34 -8.81 -9.25
C PRO A 343 3.14 -7.52 -9.52
N TYR A 344 4.28 -7.39 -8.84
CA TYR A 344 5.20 -6.27 -9.00
C TYR A 344 6.30 -6.63 -10.00
N LEU A 345 6.48 -5.80 -11.03
CA LEU A 345 7.42 -6.05 -12.12
C LEU A 345 8.88 -5.84 -11.67
N THR A 346 9.70 -6.88 -11.71
CA THR A 346 11.10 -6.85 -11.21
C THR A 346 12.15 -7.03 -12.31
N SER A 347 11.77 -7.60 -13.45
CA SER A 347 12.68 -7.80 -14.58
C SER A 347 11.95 -7.67 -15.90
N VAL A 348 12.60 -7.02 -16.87
CA VAL A 348 12.15 -6.93 -18.26
C VAL A 348 13.36 -7.20 -19.15
N LEU A 349 13.20 -8.09 -20.13
CA LEU A 349 14.26 -8.48 -21.07
C LEU A 349 15.57 -8.87 -20.37
N ARG A 350 15.44 -9.64 -19.28
CA ARG A 350 16.53 -10.08 -18.38
C ARG A 350 17.26 -8.97 -17.63
N LYS A 351 16.85 -7.71 -17.76
CA LYS A 351 17.35 -6.60 -16.95
C LYS A 351 16.54 -6.54 -15.66
N GLU A 352 17.16 -7.00 -14.57
CA GLU A 352 16.60 -6.90 -13.21
C GLU A 352 16.77 -5.48 -12.66
N VAL A 353 15.86 -5.09 -11.77
CA VAL A 353 15.95 -3.84 -11.00
C VAL A 353 17.14 -3.88 -10.04
N GLY A 354 17.97 -2.85 -10.06
CA GLY A 354 19.02 -2.64 -9.06
C GLY A 354 18.53 -1.91 -7.81
N ASP A 355 19.48 -1.55 -6.94
CA ASP A 355 19.21 -0.75 -5.75
C ASP A 355 18.62 0.61 -6.13
N ARG A 356 17.46 0.93 -5.55
CA ARG A 356 16.70 2.17 -5.84
C ARG A 356 16.34 2.34 -7.32
N GLU A 357 16.23 1.24 -8.06
CA GLU A 357 15.66 1.23 -9.40
C GLU A 357 14.28 0.56 -9.38
N PHE A 358 13.42 0.95 -10.31
CA PHE A 358 12.18 0.22 -10.59
C PHE A 358 11.77 0.35 -12.05
N TRP A 359 10.94 -0.59 -12.50
CA TRP A 359 10.29 -0.52 -13.81
C TRP A 359 9.06 0.38 -13.71
N GLN A 360 9.18 1.62 -14.18
CA GLN A 360 8.07 2.53 -14.34
C GLN A 360 7.21 2.12 -15.54
N LEU A 361 5.90 2.11 -15.33
CA LEU A 361 4.92 1.86 -16.38
C LEU A 361 4.39 3.21 -16.86
N LEU A 362 4.48 3.48 -18.16
CA LEU A 362 3.98 4.71 -18.76
C LEU A 362 3.05 4.42 -19.93
N ARG A 363 2.07 5.29 -20.11
CA ARG A 363 1.36 5.46 -21.37
C ARG A 363 2.03 6.59 -22.14
N ASP A 364 2.39 6.34 -23.40
CA ASP A 364 3.05 7.31 -24.25
C ASP A 364 2.11 8.49 -24.62
N PRO A 365 2.58 9.74 -24.64
CA PRO A 365 3.91 10.18 -24.21
C PRO A 365 3.98 10.45 -22.69
N ASP A 366 5.02 9.90 -22.05
CA ASP A 366 5.51 10.25 -20.69
C ASP A 366 4.47 10.36 -19.56
N THR A 367 3.33 9.65 -19.64
CA THR A 367 2.31 9.67 -18.58
C THR A 367 2.45 8.42 -17.71
N PRO A 368 2.91 8.50 -16.44
CA PRO A 368 2.98 7.34 -15.57
C PRO A 368 1.59 6.73 -15.32
N LEU A 369 1.50 5.41 -15.39
CA LEU A 369 0.26 4.71 -15.06
C LEU A 369 -0.01 4.81 -13.56
N LEU A 370 -1.29 4.91 -13.22
CA LEU A 370 -1.74 4.92 -11.82
C LEU A 370 -2.08 3.50 -11.29
N GLN A 371 -1.91 2.48 -12.13
CA GLN A 371 -2.26 1.08 -11.84
C GLN A 371 -1.11 0.15 -12.22
N GLY A 372 -1.03 -1.00 -11.56
CA GLY A 372 -0.08 -2.05 -11.88
C GLY A 372 -0.48 -2.86 -13.11
N ILE A 373 0.41 -3.77 -13.53
CA ILE A 373 0.23 -4.57 -14.75
C ILE A 373 -1.04 -5.44 -14.72
N ALA A 374 -1.46 -5.93 -13.56
CA ALA A 374 -2.63 -6.81 -13.43
C ALA A 374 -3.97 -6.04 -13.46
N ASP A 375 -3.96 -4.74 -13.15
CA ASP A 375 -5.17 -3.94 -13.02
C ASP A 375 -5.39 -2.99 -14.21
N TYR A 376 -4.30 -2.45 -14.78
CA TYR A 376 -4.39 -1.55 -15.93
C TYR A 376 -4.87 -2.32 -17.17
N LYS A 377 -5.89 -1.78 -17.85
CA LYS A 377 -6.46 -2.32 -19.08
C LYS A 377 -6.20 -1.35 -20.23
N PRO A 378 -5.20 -1.62 -21.09
CA PRO A 378 -4.87 -0.73 -22.20
C PRO A 378 -6.03 -0.59 -23.19
N GLN A 379 -6.12 0.58 -23.82
CA GLN A 379 -7.08 0.85 -24.89
C GLN A 379 -6.48 0.56 -26.28
N ASN A 380 -7.34 0.44 -27.30
CA ASN A 380 -6.88 0.20 -28.66
C ASN A 380 -5.97 1.33 -29.16
N GLY A 381 -4.81 0.98 -29.73
CA GLY A 381 -3.83 1.91 -30.24
C GLY A 381 -2.88 2.51 -29.19
N GLU A 382 -3.06 2.20 -27.90
CA GLU A 382 -2.15 2.70 -26.86
C GLU A 382 -0.72 2.16 -27.04
N THR A 383 0.24 3.01 -26.71
CA THR A 383 1.64 2.61 -26.55
C THR A 383 1.99 2.63 -25.07
N ILE A 384 2.39 1.47 -24.55
CA ILE A 384 2.82 1.29 -23.16
C ILE A 384 4.34 1.15 -23.14
N GLU A 385 4.99 2.02 -22.37
CA GLU A 385 6.43 2.01 -22.16
C GLU A 385 6.78 1.42 -20.79
N LEU A 386 7.68 0.44 -20.77
CA LEU A 386 8.38 -0.03 -19.58
C LEU A 386 9.74 0.65 -19.52
N ARG A 387 9.93 1.54 -18.56
CA ARG A 387 11.15 2.35 -18.41
C ARG A 387 11.82 2.03 -17.08
N LEU A 388 13.08 1.61 -17.12
CA LEU A 388 13.88 1.48 -15.90
C LEU A 388 14.31 2.87 -15.45
N VAL A 389 13.96 3.23 -14.22
CA VAL A 389 14.27 4.54 -13.62
C VAL A 389 14.85 4.36 -12.22
N SER A 390 15.66 5.31 -11.78
CA SER A 390 16.16 5.40 -10.41
C SER A 390 15.41 6.49 -9.63
N TRP A 391 15.20 6.27 -8.33
CA TRP A 391 14.52 7.23 -7.44
C TRP A 391 15.31 7.47 -6.17
#